data_AF-A0A979HK12-F1
#
_entry.id   AF-A0A979HK12-F1
#
_cell.length_a   1.000
_cell.length_b   1.000
_cell.length_c   1.000
_cell.angle_alpha   90.00
_cell.angle_beta   90.00
_cell.angle_gamma   90.00
#
_symmetry.space_group_name_H-M   'P 1'
#
loop_
_entity.id
_entity.type
_entity.pdbx_description
1 polymer ?
#
loop_
_entity_poly.entity_id
_entity_poly.type
_entity_poly.pdbx_seq_one_letter_code
_entity_poly.pdbx_strand_id
1 'polypeptide(L)'
;MSLSRRFLNVIMDSRILGLRSLRRIDLARQKFFNPGPPLNGKGSVANADCEASKMPRIHLPDPIITFRASPKDDDQRRSIQYLPLTESKMLCADQSGRTFLFDAETHHVVTMPSLHKPKEKPLSLFIPSAVSQNMDEEEYDEDYVGTLFVMESSPNMELRYKDQTSDQFEAYTYGQQHKKTSFKYWKCQLLPPPPYLRDPMQMKDVGTYCMDIATHTWSPVGKWMLPLYGKIEYVPELNLWFGFSDKNHLSAADLSNLDSKPQLVGTWKEFDPLEDWDLLQGPQLVNIGSGKFCIARFFNTTRISYYGDDFIDQTFAIITGVEVVPRTYQGNGNGSANGGKDNRIASSNCNGSASNSCNGHGNGNGNGNGGKKKLRMIKHKSKCHTTTDGTFIESVF
;
A
#
# COMPACT_ATOMS: atom_id res chain seq x y z
N MET A 1 -14.49 7.67 4.63
CA MET A 1 -15.10 6.39 4.20
C MET A 1 -14.04 5.64 3.41
N SER A 2 -13.62 4.44 3.82
CA SER A 2 -12.78 3.62 2.95
C SER A 2 -13.66 3.16 1.78
N LEU A 3 -13.23 3.44 0.56
CA LEU A 3 -13.90 2.95 -0.64
C LEU A 3 -13.69 1.44 -0.70
N SER A 4 -14.81 0.69 -0.62
CA SER A 4 -14.78 -0.75 -0.89
C SER A 4 -14.38 -0.96 -2.34
N ARG A 5 -13.23 -1.58 -2.55
CA ARG A 5 -12.71 -1.89 -3.89
C ARG A 5 -13.43 -3.10 -4.46
N ARG A 6 -13.85 -3.02 -5.72
CA ARG A 6 -14.50 -4.14 -6.42
C ARG A 6 -13.50 -4.95 -7.26
N PHE A 7 -12.48 -4.28 -7.79
CA PHE A 7 -11.58 -4.82 -8.76
C PHE A 7 -10.13 -4.81 -8.28
N LEU A 8 -9.43 -5.89 -8.58
CA LEU A 8 -7.97 -5.99 -8.47
C LEU A 8 -7.38 -5.94 -9.88
N ASN A 9 -6.53 -4.96 -10.15
CA ASN A 9 -5.85 -4.85 -11.43
C ASN A 9 -4.54 -5.62 -11.38
N VAL A 10 -4.20 -6.23 -12.51
CA VAL A 10 -3.03 -7.09 -12.66
C VAL A 10 -2.33 -6.72 -13.95
N ILE A 11 -1.06 -6.32 -13.85
CA ILE A 11 -0.17 -6.14 -15.00
C ILE A 11 0.55 -7.45 -15.24
N MET A 12 0.40 -7.95 -16.46
CA MET A 12 1.06 -9.15 -16.95
C MET A 12 2.24 -8.77 -17.83
N ASP A 13 3.41 -9.33 -17.51
CA ASP A 13 4.55 -9.36 -18.41
C ASP A 13 4.40 -10.49 -19.44
N SER A 14 4.92 -10.28 -20.64
CA SER A 14 5.00 -11.23 -21.73
C SER A 14 6.46 -11.42 -22.15
N ARG A 15 6.79 -12.60 -22.67
CA ARG A 15 8.11 -12.84 -23.31
C ARG A 15 8.39 -11.90 -24.48
N ILE A 16 7.36 -11.27 -25.05
CA ILE A 16 7.53 -10.24 -26.09
C ILE A 16 8.04 -8.97 -25.42
N LEU A 17 9.29 -8.60 -25.71
CA LEU A 17 9.96 -7.41 -25.15
C LEU A 17 9.11 -6.14 -25.26
N GLY A 18 8.84 -5.54 -24.11
CA GLY A 18 8.06 -4.30 -23.97
C GLY A 18 6.55 -4.47 -24.12
N LEU A 19 6.05 -5.70 -24.28
CA LEU A 19 4.62 -5.98 -24.31
C LEU A 19 4.13 -6.30 -22.91
N ARG A 20 3.04 -5.64 -22.51
CA ARG A 20 2.37 -5.86 -21.23
C ARG A 20 0.88 -5.89 -21.44
N SER A 21 0.14 -6.60 -20.59
CA SER A 21 -1.31 -6.56 -20.62
C SER A 21 -1.90 -6.29 -19.25
N LEU A 22 -2.96 -5.50 -19.23
CA LEU A 22 -3.72 -5.22 -18.02
C LEU A 22 -4.94 -6.13 -17.98
N ARG A 23 -5.12 -6.80 -16.84
CA ARG A 23 -6.28 -7.66 -16.55
C ARG A 23 -6.97 -7.13 -15.31
N ARG A 24 -8.31 -7.10 -15.32
CA ARG A 24 -9.11 -6.54 -14.23
C ARG A 24 -9.97 -7.63 -13.59
N ILE A 25 -9.60 -8.05 -12.38
CA ILE A 25 -10.26 -9.14 -11.66
C ILE A 25 -11.42 -8.60 -10.83
N ASP A 26 -12.64 -9.09 -11.07
CA ASP A 26 -13.78 -8.85 -10.17
C ASP A 26 -13.63 -9.72 -8.90
N LEU A 27 -13.40 -9.05 -7.76
CA LEU A 27 -13.15 -9.69 -6.47
C LEU A 27 -14.37 -10.50 -5.98
N ALA A 28 -15.60 -10.09 -6.35
CA ALA A 28 -16.81 -10.79 -5.97
C ALA A 28 -16.93 -12.15 -6.68
N ARG A 29 -16.43 -12.24 -7.92
CA ARG A 29 -16.46 -13.48 -8.71
C ARG A 29 -15.39 -14.49 -8.28
N GLN A 30 -14.25 -14.01 -7.78
CA GLN A 30 -13.09 -14.87 -7.51
C GLN A 30 -13.05 -15.49 -6.11
N LYS A 31 -14.04 -15.27 -5.23
CA LYS A 31 -14.09 -15.88 -3.89
C LYS A 31 -12.75 -15.82 -3.12
N PHE A 32 -12.05 -14.68 -3.20
CA PHE A 32 -10.74 -14.48 -2.55
C PHE A 32 -10.80 -14.58 -1.02
N PHE A 33 -11.95 -14.23 -0.44
CA PHE A 33 -12.15 -14.18 1.00
C PHE A 33 -12.90 -15.39 1.54
N ASN A 34 -12.31 -16.57 1.40
CA ASN A 34 -12.76 -17.78 2.09
C ASN A 34 -11.67 -18.25 3.08
N PRO A 35 -11.98 -18.41 4.38
CA PRO A 35 -10.99 -18.88 5.34
C PRO A 35 -10.47 -20.26 4.93
N GLY A 36 -9.14 -20.41 4.92
CA GLY A 36 -8.48 -21.70 4.71
C GLY A 36 -8.11 -22.34 6.06
N PRO A 37 -8.00 -23.69 6.13
CA PRO A 37 -7.35 -24.31 7.29
C PRO A 37 -5.88 -23.86 7.37
N PRO A 38 -5.30 -23.76 8.59
CA PRO A 38 -3.89 -23.40 8.76
C PRO A 38 -2.98 -24.41 8.05
N LEU A 39 -2.02 -23.92 7.27
CA LEU A 39 -0.98 -24.73 6.65
C LEU A 39 0.08 -25.06 7.71
N ASN A 40 0.03 -26.26 8.29
CA ASN A 40 1.11 -26.80 9.11
C ASN A 40 2.14 -27.46 8.18
N GLY A 41 3.18 -26.72 7.79
CA GLY A 41 4.28 -27.23 6.99
C GLY A 41 5.20 -28.14 7.79
N LYS A 42 5.01 -29.46 7.68
CA LYS A 42 6.09 -30.46 7.83
C LYS A 42 6.10 -31.30 6.56
N GLY A 43 6.84 -30.85 5.54
CA GLY A 43 7.05 -31.56 4.29
C GLY A 43 8.55 -31.77 4.06
N SER A 44 8.93 -33.01 3.75
CA SER A 44 10.30 -33.43 3.45
C SER A 44 10.77 -32.94 2.08
N VAL A 45 12.09 -32.79 1.95
CA VAL A 45 12.86 -32.32 0.79
C VAL A 45 12.71 -33.31 -0.39
N ALA A 46 11.72 -33.09 -1.25
CA ALA A 46 11.73 -33.52 -2.65
C ALA A 46 10.64 -32.80 -3.45
N ASN A 47 11.06 -32.05 -4.48
CA ASN A 47 10.26 -31.41 -5.54
C ASN A 47 9.42 -30.19 -5.14
N ALA A 48 10.02 -29.01 -5.26
CA ALA A 48 9.33 -27.72 -5.25
C ALA A 48 8.23 -27.56 -6.31
N ASP A 49 8.38 -28.26 -7.44
CA ASP A 49 7.35 -28.41 -8.47
C ASP A 49 6.00 -28.91 -7.89
N CYS A 50 6.00 -29.57 -6.72
CA CYS A 50 4.84 -30.22 -6.12
C CYS A 50 4.00 -29.31 -5.20
N GLU A 51 4.51 -28.21 -4.65
CA GLU A 51 3.78 -27.44 -3.63
C GLU A 51 3.08 -26.18 -4.18
N ALA A 52 3.70 -25.42 -5.09
CA ALA A 52 3.01 -24.36 -5.83
C ALA A 52 1.86 -24.94 -6.70
N SER A 53 2.05 -26.16 -7.23
CA SER A 53 1.05 -26.88 -8.01
C SER A 53 -0.11 -27.43 -7.16
N LYS A 54 0.08 -27.64 -5.85
CA LYS A 54 -0.98 -27.97 -4.89
C LYS A 54 -1.84 -26.77 -4.50
N MET A 55 -1.33 -25.54 -4.67
CA MET A 55 -2.13 -24.35 -4.41
C MET A 55 -3.22 -24.17 -5.48
N PRO A 56 -4.43 -23.72 -5.10
CA PRO A 56 -5.47 -23.44 -6.08
C PRO A 56 -4.98 -22.36 -7.05
N ARG A 57 -5.14 -22.62 -8.35
CA ARG A 57 -4.75 -21.66 -9.38
C ARG A 57 -5.68 -20.45 -9.38
N ILE A 58 -5.13 -19.27 -9.59
CA ILE A 58 -5.94 -18.09 -9.92
C ILE A 58 -6.23 -18.06 -11.42
N HIS A 59 -7.51 -18.00 -11.76
CA HIS A 59 -7.95 -17.77 -13.14
C HIS A 59 -8.03 -16.26 -13.39
N LEU A 60 -7.14 -15.75 -14.22
CA LEU A 60 -7.15 -14.35 -14.63
C LEU A 60 -8.13 -14.15 -15.80
N PRO A 61 -8.90 -13.05 -15.84
CA PRO A 61 -9.76 -12.72 -16.97
C PRO A 61 -8.93 -12.35 -18.20
N ASP A 62 -9.59 -12.20 -19.34
CA ASP A 62 -8.97 -11.71 -20.57
C ASP A 62 -8.40 -10.30 -20.39
N PRO A 63 -7.33 -9.96 -21.13
CA PRO A 63 -6.74 -8.63 -21.08
C PRO A 63 -7.74 -7.57 -21.56
N ILE A 64 -7.87 -6.48 -20.80
CA ILE A 64 -8.72 -5.34 -21.18
C ILE A 64 -7.99 -4.37 -22.11
N ILE A 65 -6.66 -4.36 -22.06
CA ILE A 65 -5.78 -3.60 -22.95
C ILE A 65 -4.37 -4.21 -22.93
N THR A 66 -3.64 -4.02 -24.04
CA THR A 66 -2.24 -4.39 -24.19
C THR A 66 -1.43 -3.14 -24.50
N PHE A 67 -0.37 -2.93 -23.73
CA PHE A 67 0.58 -1.83 -23.93
C PHE A 67 1.84 -2.36 -24.59
N ARG A 68 2.41 -1.55 -25.48
CA ARG A 68 3.68 -1.87 -26.14
C ARG A 68 4.62 -0.67 -26.04
N ALA A 69 5.74 -0.87 -25.37
CA ALA A 69 6.81 0.12 -25.37
C ALA A 69 7.37 0.29 -26.78
N SER A 70 7.56 1.55 -27.17
CA SER A 70 8.33 1.88 -28.37
C SER A 70 9.78 1.42 -28.20
N PRO A 71 10.47 0.98 -29.26
CA PRO A 71 11.93 0.87 -29.23
C PRO A 71 12.55 2.25 -28.96
N LYS A 72 13.73 2.27 -28.35
CA LYS A 72 14.62 3.43 -28.27
C LYS A 72 15.92 3.03 -28.97
N ASP A 73 16.43 3.88 -29.85
CA ASP A 73 17.45 3.50 -30.85
C ASP A 73 18.74 2.89 -30.27
N ASP A 74 19.10 3.22 -29.02
CA ASP A 74 20.31 2.72 -28.34
C ASP A 74 20.03 1.84 -27.09
N ASP A 75 18.76 1.60 -26.71
CA ASP A 75 18.41 0.87 -25.49
C ASP A 75 17.53 -0.34 -25.79
N GLN A 76 18.04 -1.53 -25.46
CA GLN A 76 17.27 -2.78 -25.50
C GLN A 76 16.20 -2.82 -24.39
N ARG A 77 16.27 -1.95 -23.37
CA ARG A 77 15.25 -1.86 -22.32
C ARG A 77 13.99 -1.19 -22.86
N ARG A 78 13.00 -2.04 -23.15
CA ARG A 78 11.63 -1.62 -23.43
C ARG A 78 10.81 -1.80 -22.18
N SER A 79 10.48 -0.71 -21.49
CA SER A 79 9.69 -0.76 -20.27
C SER A 79 8.61 0.31 -20.26
N ILE A 80 7.49 -0.02 -19.63
CA ILE A 80 6.43 0.91 -19.27
C ILE A 80 6.24 0.73 -17.78
N GLN A 81 6.37 1.82 -17.03
CA GLN A 81 6.04 1.89 -15.63
C GLN A 81 4.54 2.13 -15.49
N TYR A 82 3.90 1.42 -14.55
CA TYR A 82 2.47 1.52 -14.25
C TYR A 82 2.30 2.09 -12.85
N LEU A 83 1.81 3.32 -12.76
CA LEU A 83 1.68 4.08 -11.53
C LEU A 83 0.19 4.18 -11.14
N PRO A 84 -0.28 3.34 -10.20
CA PRO A 84 -1.69 3.29 -9.84
C PRO A 84 -2.11 4.53 -9.05
N LEU A 85 -3.21 5.17 -9.48
CA LEU A 85 -3.73 6.39 -8.87
C LEU A 85 -4.99 6.13 -8.06
N THR A 86 -5.90 5.33 -8.62
CA THR A 86 -7.15 4.91 -8.00
C THR A 86 -7.40 3.43 -8.30
N GLU A 87 -8.61 2.93 -8.03
CA GLU A 87 -8.99 1.57 -8.43
C GLU A 87 -9.03 1.37 -9.95
N SER A 88 -9.31 2.40 -10.75
CA SER A 88 -9.43 2.26 -12.20
C SER A 88 -8.36 3.04 -12.98
N LYS A 89 -7.79 4.09 -12.39
CA LYS A 89 -6.89 5.01 -13.10
C LYS A 89 -5.43 4.70 -12.79
N MET A 90 -4.61 4.71 -13.83
CA MET A 90 -3.15 4.61 -13.72
C MET A 90 -2.47 5.58 -14.67
N LEU A 91 -1.34 6.15 -14.24
CA LEU A 91 -0.42 6.82 -15.12
C LEU A 91 0.56 5.78 -15.69
N CYS A 92 0.67 5.73 -17.00
CA CYS A 92 1.68 4.93 -17.69
C CYS A 92 2.82 5.84 -18.10
N ALA A 93 4.06 5.44 -17.87
CA ALA A 93 5.26 6.17 -18.28
C ALA A 93 6.25 5.24 -18.98
N ASP A 94 6.67 5.58 -20.18
CA ASP A 94 7.66 4.77 -20.91
C ASP A 94 9.12 5.12 -20.54
N GLN A 95 10.06 4.37 -21.09
CA GLN A 95 11.50 4.59 -20.85
C GLN A 95 12.06 5.90 -21.41
N SER A 96 11.26 6.67 -22.17
CA SER A 96 11.58 8.01 -22.65
C SER A 96 10.89 9.11 -21.83
N GLY A 97 10.15 8.73 -20.78
CA GLY A 97 9.44 9.65 -19.90
C GLY A 97 8.11 10.13 -20.49
N ARG A 98 7.68 9.61 -21.64
CA ARG A 98 6.37 9.96 -22.22
C ARG A 98 5.29 9.32 -21.37
N THR A 99 4.24 10.08 -21.06
CA THR A 99 3.20 9.62 -20.16
C THR A 99 1.80 9.75 -20.74
N PHE A 100 0.92 8.87 -20.29
CA PHE A 100 -0.52 8.96 -20.54
C PHE A 100 -1.27 8.40 -19.34
N LEU A 101 -2.44 8.96 -19.06
CA LEU A 101 -3.38 8.45 -18.08
C LEU A 101 -4.31 7.45 -18.77
N PHE A 102 -4.51 6.30 -18.16
CA PHE A 102 -5.47 5.29 -18.61
C PHE A 102 -6.48 5.00 -17.51
N ASP A 103 -7.77 4.99 -17.87
CA ASP A 103 -8.87 4.59 -17.01
C ASP A 103 -9.40 3.22 -17.44
N ALA A 104 -9.16 2.21 -16.61
CA ALA A 104 -9.58 0.82 -16.83
C ALA A 104 -11.11 0.60 -16.76
N GLU A 105 -11.88 1.61 -16.34
CA GLU A 105 -13.35 1.54 -16.33
C GLU A 105 -13.96 2.07 -17.61
N THR A 106 -13.53 3.25 -18.03
CA THR A 106 -14.07 3.92 -19.22
C THR A 106 -13.28 3.58 -20.49
N HIS A 107 -12.13 2.92 -20.36
CA HIS A 107 -11.14 2.71 -21.43
C HIS A 107 -10.63 4.01 -22.06
N HIS A 108 -10.78 5.14 -21.37
CA HIS A 108 -10.30 6.43 -21.84
C HIS A 108 -8.79 6.56 -21.63
N VAL A 109 -8.13 7.15 -22.63
CA VAL A 109 -6.71 7.50 -22.62
C VAL A 109 -6.60 9.01 -22.72
N VAL A 110 -5.80 9.62 -21.83
CA VAL A 110 -5.50 11.05 -21.85
C VAL A 110 -3.98 11.23 -21.92
N THR A 111 -3.49 11.95 -22.93
CA THR A 111 -2.07 12.30 -23.00
C THR A 111 -1.71 13.20 -21.83
N MET A 112 -0.59 12.88 -21.18
CA MET A 112 -0.07 13.62 -20.04
C MET A 112 1.29 14.22 -20.41
N PRO A 113 1.72 15.33 -19.78
CA PRO A 113 3.06 15.87 -20.01
C PRO A 113 4.13 14.82 -19.71
N SER A 114 5.21 14.81 -20.50
CA SER A 114 6.33 13.92 -20.22
C SER A 114 6.95 14.24 -18.86
N LEU A 115 7.42 13.19 -18.18
CA LEU A 115 8.36 13.34 -17.07
C LEU A 115 9.63 14.03 -17.60
N HIS A 116 10.23 14.89 -16.77
CA HIS A 116 11.49 15.53 -17.10
C HIS A 116 12.62 14.50 -17.22
N LYS A 117 12.49 13.39 -16.48
CA LYS A 117 13.38 12.23 -16.58
C LYS A 117 12.63 10.93 -16.28
N PRO A 118 12.87 9.86 -17.03
CA PRO A 118 12.35 8.53 -16.69
C PRO A 118 12.76 8.13 -15.28
N LYS A 119 11.82 7.57 -14.50
CA LYS A 119 12.09 7.01 -13.17
C LYS A 119 12.49 5.54 -13.28
N GLU A 120 13.47 5.13 -12.48
CA GLU A 120 13.90 3.74 -12.36
C GLU A 120 12.92 2.93 -11.49
N LYS A 121 12.53 3.46 -10.33
CA LYS A 121 11.60 2.82 -9.39
C LYS A 121 10.56 3.83 -8.90
N PRO A 122 9.59 4.18 -9.76
CA PRO A 122 8.64 5.24 -9.43
C PRO A 122 7.68 4.84 -8.31
N LEU A 123 7.41 5.81 -7.44
CA LEU A 123 6.25 5.87 -6.56
C LEU A 123 5.27 6.90 -7.09
N SER A 124 3.98 6.63 -6.90
CA SER A 124 2.93 7.61 -7.19
C SER A 124 1.99 7.80 -6.00
N LEU A 125 1.53 9.03 -5.84
CA LEU A 125 0.51 9.40 -4.87
C LEU A 125 -0.40 10.45 -5.51
N PHE A 126 -1.69 10.14 -5.61
CA PHE A 126 -2.70 11.11 -6.02
C PHE A 126 -3.38 11.69 -4.79
N ILE A 127 -3.36 13.02 -4.68
CA ILE A 127 -4.05 13.76 -3.63
C ILE A 127 -5.18 14.56 -4.29
N PRO A 128 -6.45 14.14 -4.11
CA PRO A 128 -7.60 14.91 -4.56
C PRO A 128 -7.60 16.29 -3.90
N SER A 129 -8.04 17.32 -4.63
CA SER A 129 -8.28 18.60 -3.98
C SER A 129 -9.40 18.48 -2.95
N ALA A 130 -9.22 19.12 -1.80
CA ALA A 130 -10.33 19.37 -0.89
C ALA A 130 -11.23 20.44 -1.51
N VAL A 131 -12.51 20.11 -1.72
CA VAL A 131 -13.53 21.12 -2.08
C VAL A 131 -13.65 22.06 -0.87
N SER A 132 -13.03 23.24 -0.93
CA SER A 132 -13.22 24.25 0.11
C SER A 132 -14.63 24.82 -0.05
N GLN A 133 -15.55 24.45 0.83
CA GLN A 133 -16.92 25.00 0.87
C GLN A 133 -16.96 26.49 1.31
N ASN A 134 -15.80 27.15 1.46
CA ASN A 134 -15.65 28.45 2.11
C ASN A 134 -14.87 29.49 1.28
N MET A 135 -14.70 29.29 -0.04
CA MET A 135 -14.19 30.36 -0.92
C MET A 135 -15.37 31.18 -1.44
N ASP A 136 -15.15 32.45 -1.77
CA ASP A 136 -16.16 33.30 -2.38
C ASP A 136 -16.50 32.78 -3.79
N GLU A 137 -17.78 32.89 -4.21
CA GLU A 137 -18.32 32.35 -5.48
C GLU A 137 -17.55 32.80 -6.75
N GLU A 138 -16.68 33.81 -6.64
CA GLU A 138 -15.91 34.37 -7.76
C GLU A 138 -14.51 33.73 -7.98
N GLU A 139 -14.02 32.88 -7.05
CA GLU A 139 -12.69 32.24 -7.11
C GLU A 139 -12.75 30.70 -7.09
N TYR A 140 -13.92 30.12 -7.37
CA TYR A 140 -14.05 28.66 -7.57
C TYR A 140 -13.51 28.26 -8.94
N ASP A 141 -12.33 27.61 -8.96
CA ASP A 141 -11.91 26.81 -10.11
C ASP A 141 -12.54 25.40 -9.96
N GLU A 142 -13.78 25.24 -10.45
CA GLU A 142 -14.56 23.98 -10.40
C GLU A 142 -13.79 22.75 -10.93
N ASP A 143 -12.73 22.99 -11.71
CA ASP A 143 -11.94 21.94 -12.35
C ASP A 143 -10.62 21.61 -11.63
N TYR A 144 -10.35 22.11 -10.41
CA TYR A 144 -9.14 21.74 -9.68
C TYR A 144 -9.24 20.30 -9.13
N VAL A 145 -8.78 19.33 -9.93
CA VAL A 145 -8.97 17.88 -9.70
C VAL A 145 -8.06 17.33 -8.58
N GLY A 146 -6.94 17.99 -8.28
CA GLY A 146 -5.92 17.57 -7.32
C GLY A 146 -4.51 17.51 -7.91
N THR A 147 -3.58 16.93 -7.15
CA THR A 147 -2.16 16.83 -7.51
C THR A 147 -1.72 15.37 -7.52
N LEU A 148 -1.07 14.96 -8.61
CA LEU A 148 -0.44 13.65 -8.75
C LEU A 148 1.07 13.78 -8.56
N PHE A 149 1.61 13.21 -7.50
CA PHE A 149 3.04 13.13 -7.27
C PHE A 149 3.64 11.88 -7.91
N VAL A 150 4.79 12.03 -8.56
CA VAL A 150 5.60 10.95 -9.13
C VAL A 150 7.05 11.13 -8.68
N MET A 151 7.56 10.20 -7.89
CA MET A 151 8.85 10.32 -7.21
C MET A 151 9.67 9.04 -7.34
N GLU A 152 10.98 9.11 -7.18
CA GLU A 152 11.79 7.89 -6.99
C GLU A 152 11.60 7.28 -5.61
N SER A 153 11.42 5.95 -5.56
CA SER A 153 11.40 5.21 -4.29
C SER A 153 12.77 5.16 -3.61
N SER A 154 13.82 5.30 -4.41
CA SER A 154 15.21 5.16 -3.99
C SER A 154 16.05 6.22 -4.71
N PRO A 155 15.88 7.49 -4.32
CA PRO A 155 16.53 8.60 -5.01
C PRO A 155 18.05 8.57 -4.81
N ASN A 156 18.77 8.89 -5.88
CA ASN A 156 20.21 9.13 -5.88
C ASN A 156 20.54 10.45 -5.18
N MET A 157 21.76 10.55 -4.64
CA MET A 157 22.26 11.79 -4.05
C MET A 157 22.38 12.90 -5.11
N GLU A 158 22.00 14.13 -4.76
CA GLU A 158 22.07 15.29 -5.63
C GLU A 158 22.95 16.38 -5.00
N LEU A 159 24.18 16.52 -5.46
CA LEU A 159 25.11 17.56 -4.99
C LEU A 159 24.78 18.96 -5.57
N ARG A 160 23.50 19.29 -5.74
CA ARG A 160 23.01 20.56 -6.31
C ARG A 160 22.84 21.64 -5.23
N TYR A 161 22.81 22.91 -5.65
CA TYR A 161 22.51 24.04 -4.75
C TYR A 161 21.14 23.90 -4.06
N LYS A 162 21.00 24.47 -2.86
CA LYS A 162 19.82 24.33 -1.97
C LYS A 162 18.48 24.78 -2.57
N ASP A 163 18.46 25.54 -3.66
CA ASP A 163 17.22 26.09 -4.22
C ASP A 163 16.82 25.42 -5.56
N GLN A 164 17.54 24.37 -5.99
CA GLN A 164 17.23 23.70 -7.26
C GLN A 164 16.23 22.56 -7.11
N THR A 165 15.20 22.55 -7.94
CA THR A 165 14.29 21.42 -8.07
C THR A 165 15.01 20.16 -8.58
N SER A 166 14.48 18.99 -8.25
CA SER A 166 15.05 17.69 -8.57
C SER A 166 14.29 17.00 -9.71
N ASP A 167 15.03 16.38 -10.63
CA ASP A 167 14.47 15.51 -11.68
C ASP A 167 14.04 14.14 -11.15
N GLN A 168 14.12 13.88 -9.84
CA GLN A 168 13.67 12.65 -9.18
C GLN A 168 12.31 12.82 -8.49
N PHE A 169 11.85 14.06 -8.29
CA PHE A 169 10.58 14.37 -7.62
C PHE A 169 9.76 15.30 -8.51
N GLU A 170 8.61 14.82 -8.98
CA GLU A 170 7.75 15.55 -9.91
C GLU A 170 6.30 15.56 -9.41
N ALA A 171 5.55 16.60 -9.78
CA ALA A 171 4.12 16.67 -9.56
C ALA A 171 3.40 17.06 -10.85
N TYR A 172 2.28 16.40 -11.10
CA TYR A 172 1.30 16.78 -12.09
C TYR A 172 0.19 17.57 -11.42
N THR A 173 -0.02 18.79 -11.89
CA THR A 173 -1.14 19.65 -11.46
C THR A 173 -2.05 19.92 -12.64
N TYR A 174 -3.35 19.95 -12.37
CA TYR A 174 -4.37 20.34 -13.32
C TYR A 174 -4.95 21.67 -12.87
N GLY A 175 -4.62 22.76 -13.57
CA GLY A 175 -5.12 24.07 -13.17
C GLY A 175 -4.21 25.25 -13.52
N GLN A 176 -4.91 26.29 -13.99
CA GLN A 176 -4.62 27.71 -14.22
C GLN A 176 -3.25 28.22 -14.74
N GLN A 177 -3.34 29.09 -15.76
CA GLN A 177 -2.48 30.28 -15.93
C GLN A 177 -3.31 31.53 -15.63
N HIS A 178 -2.64 32.64 -15.29
CA HIS A 178 -3.18 33.94 -14.87
C HIS A 178 -4.22 34.63 -15.79
N LYS A 179 -4.70 34.01 -16.88
CA LYS A 179 -5.69 34.59 -17.81
C LYS A 179 -6.88 33.66 -18.02
N LYS A 180 -8.09 34.18 -17.76
CA LYS A 180 -9.40 33.51 -17.92
C LYS A 180 -9.68 32.91 -19.32
N THR A 181 -8.91 33.26 -20.34
CA THR A 181 -9.13 32.85 -21.75
C THR A 181 -8.29 31.65 -22.21
N SER A 182 -7.47 31.07 -21.33
CA SER A 182 -6.56 29.96 -21.68
C SER A 182 -7.17 28.59 -21.37
N PHE A 183 -6.95 27.62 -22.27
CA PHE A 183 -7.38 26.23 -22.05
C PHE A 183 -6.64 25.62 -20.86
N LYS A 184 -7.36 24.84 -20.04
CA LYS A 184 -6.77 24.08 -18.93
C LYS A 184 -6.01 22.87 -19.48
N TYR A 185 -4.87 22.58 -18.89
CA TYR A 185 -4.05 21.43 -19.26
C TYR A 185 -3.23 20.97 -18.05
N TRP A 186 -2.83 19.69 -18.09
CA TRP A 186 -1.90 19.13 -17.11
C TRP A 186 -0.53 19.76 -17.27
N LYS A 187 0.10 20.13 -16.16
CA LYS A 187 1.51 20.55 -16.11
C LYS A 187 2.29 19.57 -15.26
N CYS A 188 3.48 19.19 -15.72
CA CYS A 188 4.45 18.49 -14.89
C CYS A 188 5.44 19.52 -14.35
N GLN A 189 5.64 19.56 -13.04
CA GLN A 189 6.57 20.46 -12.36
C GLN A 189 7.56 19.65 -11.54
N LEU A 190 8.81 20.12 -11.49
CA LEU A 190 9.83 19.57 -10.62
C LEU A 190 9.62 20.05 -9.18
N LEU A 191 9.88 19.18 -8.21
CA LEU A 191 9.77 19.48 -6.78
C LEU A 191 11.16 19.58 -6.15
N PRO A 192 11.31 20.28 -5.01
CA PRO A 192 12.55 20.22 -4.26
C PRO A 192 12.76 18.80 -3.68
N PRO A 193 14.00 18.26 -3.70
CA PRO A 193 14.30 17.00 -3.07
C PRO A 193 14.32 17.14 -1.54
N PRO A 194 14.14 16.02 -0.79
CA PRO A 194 14.42 15.98 0.63
C PRO A 194 15.83 16.52 0.98
N PRO A 195 16.00 17.25 2.11
CA PRO A 195 17.27 17.91 2.46
C PRO A 195 18.47 16.96 2.56
N TYR A 196 18.25 15.71 2.98
CA TYR A 196 19.30 14.70 3.16
C TYR A 196 20.00 14.31 1.84
N LEU A 197 19.35 14.52 0.68
CA LEU A 197 19.95 14.22 -0.62
C LEU A 197 21.01 15.22 -1.06
N ARG A 198 21.08 16.40 -0.41
CA ARG A 198 22.00 17.48 -0.77
C ARG A 198 23.21 17.62 0.16
N ASP A 199 23.21 16.92 1.28
CA ASP A 199 24.24 17.05 2.29
C ASP A 199 24.76 15.66 2.72
N PRO A 200 25.97 15.27 2.29
CA PRO A 200 26.61 14.02 2.70
C PRO A 200 26.78 13.90 4.22
N MET A 201 26.82 15.02 4.96
CA MET A 201 26.91 15.00 6.42
C MET A 201 25.56 14.70 7.08
N GLN A 202 24.43 15.08 6.46
CA GLN A 202 23.10 14.66 6.89
C GLN A 202 22.84 13.17 6.64
N MET A 203 23.61 12.53 5.75
CA MET A 203 23.52 11.09 5.53
C MET A 203 23.89 10.27 6.78
N LYS A 204 24.62 10.86 7.73
CA LYS A 204 24.90 10.24 9.04
C LYS A 204 23.68 10.24 9.96
N ASP A 205 22.70 11.10 9.71
CA ASP A 205 21.45 11.20 10.46
C ASP A 205 20.31 10.54 9.65
N VAL A 206 20.21 9.22 9.75
CA VAL A 206 19.04 8.46 9.26
C VAL A 206 17.77 9.00 9.91
N GLY A 207 16.80 9.48 9.12
CA GLY A 207 15.62 10.17 9.64
C GLY A 207 14.39 10.10 8.76
N THR A 208 13.25 10.43 9.36
CA THR A 208 11.95 10.55 8.70
C THR A 208 11.67 12.01 8.40
N TYR A 209 11.16 12.28 7.21
CA TYR A 209 10.80 13.63 6.73
C TYR A 209 9.34 13.62 6.26
N CYS A 210 8.67 14.75 6.40
CA CYS A 210 7.36 14.99 5.80
C CYS A 210 7.46 16.12 4.77
N MET A 211 6.66 16.03 3.72
CA MET A 211 6.51 17.09 2.73
C MET A 211 5.17 17.77 2.95
N ASP A 212 5.19 19.09 3.12
CA ASP A 212 3.98 19.90 3.01
C ASP A 212 3.55 19.95 1.54
N ILE A 213 2.33 19.53 1.25
CA ILE A 213 1.83 19.39 -0.13
C ILE A 213 1.37 20.72 -0.74
N ALA A 214 1.13 21.75 0.07
CA ALA A 214 0.71 23.06 -0.40
C ALA A 214 1.92 23.92 -0.76
N THR A 215 2.99 23.86 0.03
CA THR A 215 4.22 24.62 -0.18
C THR A 215 5.32 23.81 -0.89
N HIS A 216 5.14 22.48 -1.01
CA HIS A 216 6.15 21.53 -1.47
C HIS A 216 7.46 21.57 -0.65
N THR A 217 7.40 21.95 0.64
CA THR A 217 8.59 22.03 1.49
C THR A 217 8.75 20.79 2.36
N TRP A 218 9.99 20.31 2.49
CA TRP A 218 10.32 19.18 3.36
C TRP A 218 10.73 19.64 4.76
N SER A 219 10.20 18.99 5.79
CA SER A 219 10.61 19.18 7.19
C SER A 219 11.01 17.85 7.84
N PRO A 220 12.08 17.82 8.66
CA PRO A 220 12.43 16.65 9.44
C PRO A 220 11.37 16.40 10.51
N VAL A 221 10.97 15.13 10.65
CA VAL A 221 10.02 14.67 11.67
C VAL A 221 10.77 14.08 12.87
N GLY A 222 11.81 13.28 12.60
CA GLY A 222 12.63 12.71 13.66
C GLY A 222 13.79 11.87 13.15
N LYS A 223 14.80 11.67 14.00
CA LYS A 223 15.99 10.85 13.73
C LYS A 223 15.72 9.36 13.92
N TRP A 224 14.73 8.85 13.21
CA TRP A 224 14.33 7.45 13.23
C TRP A 224 13.69 7.07 11.88
N MET A 225 13.73 5.78 11.53
CA MET A 225 13.04 5.23 10.36
C MET A 225 11.65 4.74 10.73
N LEU A 226 10.68 4.95 9.83
CA LEU A 226 9.38 4.30 9.92
C LEU A 226 9.54 2.77 10.01
N PRO A 227 8.71 2.10 10.81
CA PRO A 227 8.75 0.63 10.94
C PRO A 227 8.04 -0.09 9.78
N LEU A 228 7.59 0.67 8.76
CA LEU A 228 6.87 0.19 7.59
C LEU A 228 7.60 0.62 6.31
N TYR A 229 7.59 -0.25 5.31
CA TYR A 229 8.29 -0.12 4.04
C TYR A 229 7.33 -0.33 2.86
N GLY A 230 7.71 0.21 1.70
CA GLY A 230 6.91 0.16 0.48
C GLY A 230 5.73 1.14 0.52
N LYS A 231 4.65 0.81 -0.22
CA LYS A 231 3.41 1.59 -0.18
C LYS A 231 2.71 1.36 1.16
N ILE A 232 2.47 2.44 1.90
CA ILE A 232 1.76 2.41 3.18
C ILE A 232 0.34 2.94 2.96
N GLU A 233 -0.68 2.17 3.38
CA GLU A 233 -2.08 2.51 3.20
C GLU A 233 -2.76 2.76 4.55
N TYR A 234 -3.43 3.90 4.67
CA TYR A 234 -4.26 4.21 5.84
C TYR A 234 -5.59 3.47 5.74
N VAL A 235 -6.00 2.82 6.83
CA VAL A 235 -7.28 2.11 6.94
C VAL A 235 -8.13 2.79 8.03
N PRO A 236 -9.08 3.64 7.63
CA PRO A 236 -9.91 4.41 8.55
C PRO A 236 -10.67 3.57 9.57
N GLU A 237 -11.15 2.38 9.19
CA GLU A 237 -11.93 1.48 10.05
C GLU A 237 -11.13 0.95 11.24
N LEU A 238 -9.82 0.82 11.06
CA LEU A 238 -8.89 0.38 12.11
C LEU A 238 -8.16 1.55 12.75
N ASN A 239 -8.21 2.74 12.12
CA ASN A 239 -7.43 3.93 12.45
C ASN A 239 -5.92 3.63 12.52
N LEU A 240 -5.41 2.91 11.53
CA LEU A 240 -4.03 2.45 11.47
C LEU A 240 -3.49 2.50 10.05
N TRP A 241 -2.17 2.59 9.94
CA TRP A 241 -1.43 2.52 8.69
C TRP A 241 -0.87 1.12 8.49
N PHE A 242 -1.04 0.57 7.29
CA PHE A 242 -0.63 -0.77 6.93
C PHE A 242 0.45 -0.74 5.86
N GLY A 243 1.46 -1.60 6.02
CA GLY A 243 2.54 -1.78 5.07
C GLY A 243 3.30 -3.06 5.39
N PHE A 244 4.55 -3.16 4.94
CA PHE A 244 5.41 -4.29 5.26
C PHE A 244 6.51 -3.91 6.24
N SER A 245 6.91 -4.83 7.12
CA SER A 245 8.12 -4.67 7.93
C SER A 245 9.38 -4.94 7.10
N ASP A 246 10.55 -4.74 7.69
CA ASP A 246 11.86 -5.13 7.15
C ASP A 246 11.93 -6.61 6.72
N LYS A 247 11.24 -7.49 7.45
CA LYS A 247 11.06 -8.92 7.15
C LYS A 247 9.96 -9.20 6.13
N ASN A 248 9.48 -8.19 5.42
CA ASN A 248 8.37 -8.28 4.46
C ASN A 248 7.06 -8.81 5.07
N HIS A 249 6.85 -8.73 6.39
CA HIS A 249 5.59 -9.18 7.01
C HIS A 249 4.56 -8.07 7.01
N LEU A 250 3.28 -8.39 6.74
CA LEU A 250 2.20 -7.42 6.88
C LEU A 250 2.22 -6.85 8.30
N SER A 251 2.30 -5.53 8.42
CA SER A 251 2.43 -4.85 9.70
C SER A 251 1.56 -3.60 9.74
N ALA A 252 1.11 -3.26 10.94
CA ALA A 252 0.32 -2.06 11.21
C ALA A 252 1.04 -1.15 12.20
N ALA A 253 1.00 0.16 11.96
CA ALA A 253 1.53 1.18 12.86
C ALA A 253 0.51 2.30 13.06
N ASP A 254 0.56 2.93 14.23
CA ASP A 254 -0.14 4.18 14.49
C ASP A 254 0.83 5.34 14.18
N LEU A 255 0.49 6.15 13.17
CA LEU A 255 1.29 7.31 12.74
C LEU A 255 0.63 8.64 13.15
N SER A 256 -0.34 8.62 14.06
CA SER A 256 -1.03 9.84 14.52
C SER A 256 -0.14 10.73 15.41
N ASN A 257 0.81 10.13 16.13
CA ASN A 257 1.83 10.86 16.90
C ASN A 257 3.21 10.52 16.33
N LEU A 258 3.92 11.54 15.87
CA LEU A 258 5.25 11.43 15.27
C LEU A 258 6.34 12.12 16.11
N ASP A 259 6.04 12.52 17.35
CA ASP A 259 7.03 13.10 18.27
C ASP A 259 8.10 12.07 18.69
N SER A 260 7.80 10.79 18.52
CA SER A 260 8.69 9.66 18.80
C SER A 260 8.54 8.58 17.73
N LYS A 261 9.49 7.63 17.70
CA LYS A 261 9.46 6.51 16.73
C LYS A 261 8.16 5.70 16.88
N PRO A 262 7.32 5.62 15.84
CA PRO A 262 6.10 4.83 15.88
C PRO A 262 6.37 3.36 16.17
N GLN A 263 5.54 2.75 17.00
CA GLN A 263 5.61 1.32 17.28
C GLN A 263 4.64 0.54 16.41
N LEU A 264 5.04 -0.68 16.04
CA LEU A 264 4.14 -1.62 15.38
C LEU A 264 3.05 -2.07 16.37
N VAL A 265 1.81 -1.92 15.94
CA VAL A 265 0.60 -2.36 16.66
C VAL A 265 0.38 -3.87 16.43
N GLY A 266 0.81 -4.37 15.27
CA GLY A 266 0.82 -5.80 14.97
C GLY A 266 1.66 -6.11 13.74
N THR A 267 2.15 -7.35 13.71
CA THR A 267 2.92 -7.94 12.62
C THR A 267 2.42 -9.35 12.41
N TRP A 268 2.12 -9.70 11.16
CA TRP A 268 1.57 -10.99 10.80
C TRP A 268 2.33 -11.57 9.61
N LYS A 269 2.70 -12.84 9.76
CA LYS A 269 3.22 -13.64 8.66
C LYS A 269 2.04 -14.32 7.98
N GLU A 270 1.64 -13.78 6.84
CA GLU A 270 0.55 -14.33 6.02
C GLU A 270 1.04 -15.44 5.09
N PHE A 271 2.35 -15.49 4.79
CA PHE A 271 2.91 -16.46 3.87
C PHE A 271 4.31 -16.92 4.32
N ASP A 272 4.52 -18.23 4.21
CA ASP A 272 5.79 -18.91 4.47
C ASP A 272 6.26 -19.51 3.14
N PRO A 273 7.23 -18.89 2.44
CA PRO A 273 7.79 -19.49 1.23
C PRO A 273 8.61 -20.74 1.56
N LEU A 274 8.76 -21.61 0.56
CA LEU A 274 9.68 -22.75 0.65
C LEU A 274 11.13 -22.28 0.53
N GLU A 275 12.08 -23.11 0.96
CA GLU A 275 13.50 -22.74 1.02
C GLU A 275 14.12 -22.44 -0.35
N ASP A 276 13.60 -23.06 -1.41
CA ASP A 276 14.09 -22.92 -2.78
C ASP A 276 13.39 -21.79 -3.56
N TRP A 277 12.51 -21.02 -2.89
CA TRP A 277 11.78 -19.93 -3.52
C TRP A 277 12.45 -18.60 -3.24
N ASP A 278 12.98 -18.01 -4.30
CA ASP A 278 13.63 -16.71 -4.24
C ASP A 278 12.60 -15.59 -4.48
N LEU A 279 12.63 -14.56 -3.64
CA LEU A 279 11.72 -13.42 -3.78
C LEU A 279 12.23 -12.49 -4.89
N LEU A 280 11.49 -12.41 -6.00
CA LEU A 280 11.86 -11.62 -7.17
C LEU A 280 11.79 -10.11 -6.93
N GLN A 281 10.77 -9.67 -6.20
CA GLN A 281 10.54 -8.26 -5.88
C GLN A 281 9.76 -8.10 -4.57
N GLY A 282 9.76 -6.87 -4.04
CA GLY A 282 9.02 -6.54 -2.83
C GLY A 282 7.53 -6.89 -2.94
N PRO A 283 6.90 -7.34 -1.85
CA PRO A 283 5.48 -7.66 -1.85
C PRO A 283 4.63 -6.41 -2.13
N GLN A 284 3.48 -6.61 -2.74
CA GLN A 284 2.54 -5.54 -3.04
C GLN A 284 1.26 -5.69 -2.21
N LEU A 285 0.81 -4.57 -1.65
CA LEU A 285 -0.36 -4.49 -0.78
C LEU A 285 -1.46 -3.68 -1.47
N VAL A 286 -2.67 -4.24 -1.52
CA VAL A 286 -3.87 -3.57 -2.03
C VAL A 286 -4.97 -3.62 -0.97
N ASN A 287 -5.34 -2.47 -0.40
CA ASN A 287 -6.51 -2.35 0.46
C ASN A 287 -7.79 -2.50 -0.36
N ILE A 288 -8.63 -3.44 0.06
CA ILE A 288 -9.92 -3.74 -0.55
C ILE A 288 -11.08 -3.08 0.23
N GLY A 289 -10.79 -2.52 1.41
CA GLY A 289 -11.73 -1.88 2.31
C GLY A 289 -12.16 -2.81 3.44
N SER A 290 -12.71 -2.24 4.52
CA SER A 290 -13.18 -2.99 5.70
C SER A 290 -12.10 -3.88 6.35
N GLY A 291 -10.85 -3.39 6.37
CA GLY A 291 -9.72 -4.14 6.93
C GLY A 291 -9.29 -5.37 6.12
N LYS A 292 -9.78 -5.50 4.87
CA LYS A 292 -9.40 -6.57 3.94
C LYS A 292 -8.32 -6.09 2.98
N PHE A 293 -7.35 -6.95 2.73
CA PHE A 293 -6.26 -6.67 1.82
C PHE A 293 -6.00 -7.85 0.89
N CYS A 294 -5.49 -7.54 -0.28
CA CYS A 294 -4.87 -8.49 -1.18
C CYS A 294 -3.36 -8.26 -1.15
N ILE A 295 -2.60 -9.30 -0.84
CA ILE A 295 -1.14 -9.29 -0.85
C ILE A 295 -0.66 -10.17 -2.00
N ALA A 296 0.14 -9.58 -2.90
CA ALA A 296 0.84 -10.32 -3.94
C ALA A 296 2.32 -10.45 -3.60
N ARG A 297 2.85 -11.67 -3.77
CA ARG A 297 4.28 -11.99 -3.66
C ARG A 297 4.73 -12.66 -4.94
N PHE A 298 5.96 -12.38 -5.35
CA PHE A 298 6.52 -12.78 -6.64
C PHE A 298 7.77 -13.60 -6.40
N PHE A 299 7.81 -14.80 -6.95
CA PHE A 299 8.87 -15.75 -6.69
C PHE A 299 9.40 -16.35 -7.98
N ASN A 300 10.66 -16.76 -7.94
CA ASN A 300 11.23 -17.70 -8.89
C ASN A 300 11.74 -18.94 -8.16
N THR A 301 11.77 -20.05 -8.90
CA THR A 301 12.61 -21.19 -8.56
C THR A 301 13.85 -21.16 -9.43
N THR A 302 14.98 -21.50 -8.84
CA THR A 302 16.26 -21.67 -9.53
C THR A 302 16.59 -23.15 -9.65
N ARG A 303 17.15 -23.54 -10.79
CA ARG A 303 17.70 -24.88 -11.01
C ARG A 303 19.16 -24.79 -11.40
N ILE A 304 19.96 -25.68 -10.86
CA ILE A 304 21.37 -25.82 -11.22
C ILE A 304 21.45 -26.55 -12.56
N SER A 305 22.09 -25.93 -13.55
CA SER A 305 22.35 -26.57 -14.85
C SER A 305 23.47 -27.62 -14.75
N TYR A 306 23.59 -28.50 -15.77
CA TYR A 306 24.70 -29.45 -15.86
C TYR A 306 26.08 -28.79 -15.88
N TYR A 307 26.17 -27.50 -16.25
CA TYR A 307 27.39 -26.72 -16.28
C TYR A 307 27.68 -25.98 -14.96
N GLY A 308 26.80 -26.12 -13.96
CA GLY A 308 26.96 -25.50 -12.64
C GLY A 308 26.40 -24.08 -12.53
N ASP A 309 25.85 -23.51 -13.61
CA ASP A 309 25.19 -22.21 -13.57
C ASP A 309 23.72 -22.37 -13.15
N ASP A 310 23.29 -21.55 -12.19
CA ASP A 310 21.89 -21.43 -11.79
C ASP A 310 21.10 -20.70 -12.88
N PHE A 311 19.97 -21.27 -13.29
CA PHE A 311 19.02 -20.61 -14.17
C PHE A 311 17.64 -20.55 -13.54
N ILE A 312 16.86 -19.53 -13.94
CA ILE A 312 15.46 -19.39 -13.52
C ILE A 312 14.66 -20.49 -14.20
N ASP A 313 14.10 -21.40 -13.41
CA ASP A 313 13.25 -22.49 -13.89
C ASP A 313 11.82 -22.00 -14.10
N GLN A 314 11.22 -21.43 -13.06
CA GLN A 314 9.85 -20.93 -13.11
C GLN A 314 9.72 -19.58 -12.40
N THR A 315 8.81 -18.74 -12.89
CA THR A 315 8.37 -17.50 -12.23
C THR A 315 6.88 -17.60 -11.94
N PHE A 316 6.49 -17.24 -10.73
CA PHE A 316 5.11 -17.34 -10.30
C PHE A 316 4.76 -16.28 -9.26
N ALA A 317 3.46 -16.02 -9.15
CA ALA A 317 2.93 -15.04 -8.20
C ALA A 317 1.91 -15.70 -7.27
N ILE A 318 1.97 -15.35 -5.99
CA ILE A 318 1.04 -15.81 -4.97
C ILE A 318 0.21 -14.64 -4.50
N ILE A 319 -1.10 -14.79 -4.62
CA ILE A 319 -2.07 -13.79 -4.20
C ILE A 319 -2.81 -14.34 -2.98
N THR A 320 -2.70 -13.62 -1.86
CA THR A 320 -3.32 -14.00 -0.59
C THR A 320 -4.26 -12.90 -0.13
N GLY A 321 -5.54 -13.27 0.09
CA GLY A 321 -6.48 -12.42 0.80
C GLY A 321 -6.24 -12.48 2.29
N VAL A 322 -6.24 -11.33 2.96
CA VAL A 322 -6.10 -11.22 4.41
C VAL A 322 -7.14 -10.26 4.96
N GLU A 323 -7.66 -10.54 6.15
CA GLU A 323 -8.60 -9.67 6.85
C GLU A 323 -8.05 -9.41 8.26
N VAL A 324 -7.88 -8.14 8.62
CA VAL A 324 -7.40 -7.72 9.94
C VAL A 324 -8.58 -7.18 10.74
N VAL A 325 -8.88 -7.83 11.87
CA VAL A 325 -10.02 -7.47 12.72
C VAL A 325 -9.59 -7.26 14.18
N PRO A 326 -10.28 -6.41 14.94
CA PRO A 326 -10.14 -6.35 16.38
C PRO A 326 -10.45 -7.71 17.03
N ARG A 327 -9.69 -8.11 18.06
CA ARG A 327 -10.02 -9.24 18.92
C ARG A 327 -11.15 -8.81 19.84
N THR A 328 -12.34 -9.36 19.62
CA THR A 328 -13.38 -9.35 20.64
C THR A 328 -13.02 -10.41 21.69
N TYR A 329 -12.85 -10.00 22.94
CA TYR A 329 -12.88 -10.95 24.05
C TYR A 329 -14.34 -11.39 24.18
N GLN A 330 -14.70 -12.54 23.61
CA GLN A 330 -15.89 -13.25 24.07
C GLN A 330 -15.56 -13.73 25.49
N GLY A 331 -16.00 -12.95 26.49
CA GLY A 331 -16.02 -13.40 27.86
C GLY A 331 -16.91 -14.64 27.91
N ASN A 332 -16.28 -15.81 28.01
CA ASN A 332 -16.97 -17.07 28.25
C ASN A 332 -17.43 -17.05 29.72
N GLY A 333 -18.46 -16.26 30.00
CA GLY A 333 -19.10 -16.14 31.29
C GLY A 333 -19.98 -17.37 31.53
N ASN A 334 -19.36 -18.51 31.82
CA ASN A 334 -20.04 -19.63 32.46
C ASN A 334 -20.28 -19.25 33.94
N GLY A 335 -21.15 -18.27 34.17
CA GLY A 335 -21.73 -17.98 35.47
C GLY A 335 -22.95 -18.87 35.65
N SER A 336 -22.75 -20.08 36.16
CA SER A 336 -23.85 -20.95 36.58
C SER A 336 -24.62 -20.25 37.71
N ALA A 337 -25.76 -19.65 37.38
CA ALA A 337 -26.69 -19.10 38.36
C ALA A 337 -27.44 -20.26 39.02
N ASN A 338 -26.87 -20.80 40.11
CA ASN A 338 -27.64 -21.60 41.05
C ASN A 338 -28.45 -20.66 41.94
N GLY A 339 -29.74 -20.53 41.61
CA GLY A 339 -30.74 -19.95 42.48
C GLY A 339 -30.95 -20.85 43.71
N GLY A 340 -30.65 -20.32 44.88
CA GLY A 340 -30.98 -20.89 46.19
C GLY A 340 -31.45 -19.75 47.10
N LYS A 341 -32.71 -19.84 47.51
CA LYS A 341 -33.47 -18.88 48.31
C LYS A 341 -32.79 -18.59 49.65
N ASP A 342 -32.87 -17.35 50.14
CA ASP A 342 -33.54 -17.05 51.42
C ASP A 342 -33.67 -15.55 51.71
N ASN A 343 -34.92 -15.09 51.58
CA ASN A 343 -35.69 -14.29 52.51
C ASN A 343 -34.95 -13.36 53.52
N ARG A 344 -35.14 -12.04 53.37
CA ARG A 344 -35.66 -11.17 54.44
C ARG A 344 -36.06 -9.78 53.93
N ILE A 345 -37.25 -9.41 54.35
CA ILE A 345 -37.98 -8.16 54.14
C ILE A 345 -37.38 -7.06 55.01
N ALA A 346 -37.15 -5.87 54.46
CA ALA A 346 -37.33 -4.59 55.15
C ALA A 346 -37.34 -3.42 54.15
N SER A 347 -38.48 -2.77 54.09
CA SER A 347 -38.79 -1.52 53.41
C SER A 347 -38.13 -0.31 54.09
N SER A 348 -37.62 0.65 53.31
CA SER A 348 -37.88 2.09 53.54
C SER A 348 -37.23 2.96 52.46
N ASN A 349 -38.07 3.77 51.80
CA ASN A 349 -37.69 4.95 51.03
C ASN A 349 -36.99 5.98 51.93
N CYS A 350 -35.91 6.58 51.43
CA CYS A 350 -35.53 7.95 51.79
C CYS A 350 -34.82 8.62 50.61
N ASN A 351 -35.50 9.60 50.00
CA ASN A 351 -34.85 10.70 49.29
C ASN A 351 -34.21 11.62 50.33
N GLY A 352 -32.95 11.99 50.14
CA GLY A 352 -32.24 12.91 51.00
C GLY A 352 -31.02 13.48 50.29
N SER A 353 -31.18 14.66 49.70
CA SER A 353 -30.06 15.51 49.29
C SER A 353 -29.35 16.04 50.52
N ALA A 354 -28.03 15.87 50.61
CA ALA A 354 -27.08 16.88 51.10
C ALA A 354 -25.65 16.37 51.06
N SER A 355 -24.79 17.24 50.54
CA SER A 355 -23.34 17.33 50.70
C SER A 355 -22.75 16.72 51.97
N ASN A 356 -21.65 15.98 51.83
CA ASN A 356 -20.50 16.22 52.68
C ASN A 356 -19.18 15.87 52.02
N SER A 357 -18.26 16.82 52.16
CA SER A 357 -16.85 16.76 51.81
C SER A 357 -16.13 15.70 52.63
N CYS A 358 -15.35 14.85 51.98
CA CYS A 358 -14.26 14.13 52.62
C CYS A 358 -13.04 14.14 51.68
N ASN A 359 -12.07 14.95 52.07
CA ASN A 359 -10.70 14.94 51.58
C ASN A 359 -10.11 13.54 51.74
N GLY A 360 -9.79 12.90 50.61
CA GLY A 360 -8.98 11.69 50.55
C GLY A 360 -7.89 11.87 49.51
N HIS A 361 -6.69 12.22 49.98
CA HIS A 361 -5.47 12.16 49.17
C HIS A 361 -5.24 10.71 48.72
N GLY A 362 -5.51 10.44 47.45
CA GLY A 362 -5.20 9.18 46.78
C GLY A 362 -4.43 9.48 45.51
N ASN A 363 -3.11 9.58 45.63
CA ASN A 363 -2.19 9.74 44.52
C ASN A 363 -2.12 8.41 43.73
N GLY A 364 -3.14 8.16 42.92
CA GLY A 364 -3.22 7.03 42.01
C GLY A 364 -2.80 7.49 40.62
N ASN A 365 -1.51 7.37 40.32
CA ASN A 365 -0.95 7.58 38.99
C ASN A 365 -1.50 6.49 38.06
N GLY A 366 -2.72 6.69 37.58
CA GLY A 366 -3.40 5.85 36.61
C GLY A 366 -2.74 6.05 35.26
N ASN A 367 -1.65 5.32 35.05
CA ASN A 367 -0.99 5.19 33.76
C ASN A 367 -2.04 4.64 32.79
N GLY A 368 -2.64 5.54 32.02
CA GLY A 368 -3.65 5.25 31.01
C GLY A 368 -3.01 4.40 29.93
N ASN A 369 -3.00 3.09 30.16
CA ASN A 369 -2.68 2.11 29.13
C ASN A 369 -3.88 2.09 28.18
N GLY A 370 -3.96 3.11 27.32
CA GLY A 370 -4.95 3.24 26.26
C GLY A 370 -4.99 1.91 25.53
N GLY A 371 -6.11 1.20 25.68
CA GLY A 371 -6.19 -0.22 25.37
C GLY A 371 -5.69 -0.48 23.95
N LYS A 372 -4.47 -1.04 23.83
CA LYS A 372 -3.94 -1.50 22.54
C LYS A 372 -4.98 -2.44 21.97
N LYS A 373 -5.72 -2.00 20.93
CA LYS A 373 -6.68 -2.82 20.21
C LYS A 373 -5.92 -4.07 19.78
N LYS A 374 -6.13 -5.19 20.48
CA LYS A 374 -5.47 -6.44 20.09
C LYS A 374 -6.07 -6.81 18.75
N LEU A 375 -5.27 -6.82 17.70
CA LEU A 375 -5.71 -7.20 16.36
C LEU A 375 -5.45 -8.69 16.14
N ARG A 376 -6.20 -9.29 15.21
CA ARG A 376 -5.92 -10.62 14.66
C ARG A 376 -6.03 -10.56 13.14
N MET A 377 -5.16 -11.30 12.47
CA MET A 377 -5.24 -11.53 11.03
C MET A 377 -5.98 -12.84 10.79
N ILE A 378 -6.95 -12.81 9.87
CA ILE A 378 -7.60 -13.96 9.27
C ILE A 378 -6.97 -14.12 7.88
N LYS A 379 -6.25 -15.22 7.68
CA LYS A 379 -5.68 -15.58 6.38
C LYS A 379 -6.73 -16.33 5.57
N HIS A 380 -6.94 -15.90 4.33
CA HIS A 380 -7.74 -16.62 3.37
C HIS A 380 -6.86 -17.49 2.46
N LYS A 381 -7.49 -18.40 1.70
CA LYS A 381 -6.76 -19.32 0.82
C LYS A 381 -5.89 -18.54 -0.18
N SER A 382 -4.59 -18.76 -0.13
CA SER A 382 -3.63 -18.28 -1.12
C SER A 382 -3.91 -18.95 -2.47
N LYS A 383 -3.79 -18.19 -3.55
CA LYS A 383 -3.86 -18.70 -4.92
C LYS A 383 -2.56 -18.44 -5.66
N CYS A 384 -2.17 -19.37 -6.50
CA CYS A 384 -0.95 -19.28 -7.29
C CYS A 384 -1.27 -18.98 -8.76
N HIS A 385 -0.50 -18.09 -9.38
CA HIS A 385 -0.46 -17.89 -10.81
C HIS A 385 0.88 -18.40 -11.35
N THR A 386 0.80 -19.40 -12.23
CA THR A 386 1.93 -19.90 -13.01
C THR A 386 1.49 -19.96 -14.47
N THR A 387 2.42 -19.75 -15.40
CA THR A 387 2.15 -19.96 -16.82
C THR A 387 3.26 -20.76 -17.47
N THR A 388 2.89 -21.50 -18.50
CA THR A 388 3.83 -22.23 -19.37
C THR A 388 4.24 -21.38 -20.59
N ASP A 389 3.45 -20.34 -20.89
CA ASP A 389 3.69 -19.42 -22.00
C ASP A 389 4.67 -18.28 -21.63
N GLY A 390 5.24 -18.33 -20.43
CA GLY A 390 6.25 -17.40 -19.93
C GLY A 390 5.72 -15.99 -19.66
N THR A 391 4.39 -15.85 -19.59
CA THR A 391 3.77 -14.63 -19.04
C THR A 391 3.76 -14.72 -17.51
N PHE A 392 3.93 -13.61 -16.82
CA PHE A 392 3.87 -13.63 -15.35
C PHE A 392 3.26 -12.34 -14.82
N ILE A 393 2.79 -12.36 -13.58
CA ILE A 393 2.28 -11.16 -12.95
C ILE A 393 3.47 -10.28 -12.56
N GLU A 394 3.56 -9.10 -13.16
CA GLU A 394 4.58 -8.09 -12.85
C GLU A 394 4.14 -7.20 -11.68
N SER A 395 2.84 -6.88 -11.59
CA SER A 395 2.30 -5.99 -10.57
C SER A 395 0.80 -6.17 -10.35
N VAL A 396 0.32 -5.81 -9.15
CA VAL A 396 -1.09 -5.75 -8.74
C VAL A 396 -1.39 -4.43 -8.03
N PHE A 397 -2.59 -3.88 -8.24
CA PHE A 397 -3.03 -2.63 -7.57
C PHE A 397 -4.53 -2.38 -7.53
#